data_AF-A0A6M3IS09-F1
#
_entry.id   AF-A0A6M3IS09-F1
#
_cell.length_a   1.000
_cell.length_b   1.000
_cell.length_c   1.000
_cell.angle_alpha   90.00
_cell.angle_beta   90.00
_cell.angle_gamma   90.00
#
_symmetry.space_group_name_H-M   'P 1'
#
loop_
_entity.id
_entity.type
_entity.pdbx_description
1 polymer ?
#
loop_
_entity_poly.entity_id
_entity_poly.type
_entity_poly.pdbx_seq_one_letter_code
_entity_poly.pdbx_strand_id
1 'polypeptide(L)' 'MEWQFKKGVEIHTEEFWYDLTWGGYIKPAEVLADGEQVEQLEAAIELVRSFEDAIDERNQ' A
#
# COMPACT_ATOMS: atom_id res chain seq x y z
N MET A 1 5.36 -15.51 -4.87
CA MET A 1 5.84 -14.29 -5.54
C MET A 1 7.06 -13.79 -4.79
N GLU A 2 8.11 -13.38 -5.49
CA GLU A 2 9.30 -12.75 -4.90
C GLU A 2 9.27 -11.25 -5.22
N TRP A 3 9.31 -10.40 -4.20
CA TRP A 3 9.19 -8.95 -4.34
C TRP A 3 10.44 -8.32 -4.97
N GLN A 4 10.24 -7.46 -5.98
CA GLN A 4 11.28 -6.76 -6.70
C GLN A 4 11.34 -5.30 -6.25
N PHE A 5 12.25 -4.99 -5.33
CA PHE A 5 12.46 -3.62 -4.84
C PHE A 5 13.41 -2.84 -5.75
N LYS A 6 13.21 -1.52 -5.83
CA LYS A 6 14.16 -0.62 -6.48
C LYS A 6 15.48 -0.60 -5.72
N LYS A 7 16.59 -0.48 -6.45
CA LYS A 7 17.93 -0.45 -5.86
C LYS A 7 18.12 0.81 -5.01
N GLY A 8 18.60 0.62 -3.77
CA GLY A 8 18.93 1.73 -2.87
C GLY A 8 17.71 2.41 -2.24
N VAL A 9 16.52 1.80 -2.34
CA VAL A 9 15.35 2.29 -1.62
C VAL A 9 15.50 1.99 -0.13
N GLU A 10 15.30 3.00 0.69
CA GLU A 10 15.17 2.86 2.15
C GLU A 10 13.73 3.14 2.54
N ILE A 11 13.14 2.24 3.31
CA ILE A 11 11.78 2.39 3.83
C ILE A 11 11.91 2.65 5.32
N HIS A 12 11.53 3.86 5.74
CA HIS A 12 11.44 4.23 7.15
C HIS A 12 9.96 4.33 7.50
N THR A 13 9.52 3.54 8.47
CA THR A 13 8.11 3.48 8.89
C THR A 13 8.03 3.12 10.36
N GLU A 14 7.13 3.78 11.09
CA GLU A 14 6.78 3.45 12.47
C GLU A 14 5.41 2.78 12.54
N GLU A 15 4.53 3.06 11.58
CA GLU A 15 3.18 2.50 11.47
C GLU A 15 2.93 1.98 10.05
N PHE A 16 3.52 0.82 9.73
CA PHE A 16 3.52 0.23 8.38
C PHE A 16 2.16 0.27 7.68
N TRP A 17 1.08 -0.10 8.36
CA TRP A 17 -0.25 -0.10 7.75
C TRP A 17 -0.75 1.31 7.48
N TYR A 18 -0.61 2.23 8.43
CA TYR A 18 -0.94 3.64 8.20
C TYR A 18 -0.20 4.20 6.99
N ASP A 19 1.12 3.93 6.95
CA ASP A 19 2.03 4.41 5.93
C ASP A 19 1.75 3.82 4.54
N LEU A 20 1.25 2.59 4.48
CA LEU A 20 0.95 1.89 3.24
C LEU A 20 -0.43 2.23 2.67
N THR A 21 -1.48 2.30 3.50
CA THR A 21 -2.87 2.35 3.00
C THR A 21 -3.53 3.73 3.10
N TRP A 22 -3.19 4.60 4.07
CA TRP A 22 -3.89 5.89 4.26
C TRP A 22 -3.07 7.13 3.83
N GLY A 23 -2.09 6.92 2.96
CA GLY A 23 -1.33 8.01 2.33
C GLY A 23 -0.11 8.49 3.11
N GLY A 24 0.45 7.65 3.98
CA GLY A 24 1.77 7.91 4.56
C GLY A 24 2.92 7.62 3.59
N TYR A 25 4.06 7.23 4.13
CA TYR A 25 5.35 7.30 3.41
C TYR A 25 5.64 6.15 2.44
N ILE A 26 4.81 5.09 2.39
CA ILE A 26 5.08 3.91 1.55
C ILE A 26 4.17 3.92 0.32
N LYS A 27 4.74 4.32 -0.81
CA LYS A 27 4.04 4.26 -2.11
C LYS A 27 4.59 3.12 -2.96
N PRO A 28 3.79 2.09 -3.30
CA PRO A 28 4.24 0.93 -4.09
C PRO A 28 5.07 1.31 -5.33
N ALA A 29 4.60 2.28 -6.11
CA ALA A 29 5.29 2.78 -7.29
C ALA A 29 6.66 3.44 -7.02
N GLU A 30 6.94 3.89 -5.80
CA GLU A 30 8.24 4.45 -5.39
C GLU A 30 9.21 3.36 -4.92
N VAL A 31 8.70 2.26 -4.34
CA VAL A 31 9.51 1.19 -3.73
C VAL A 31 9.76 -0.02 -4.62
N LEU A 32 8.80 -0.39 -5.46
CA LEU A 32 8.87 -1.60 -6.29
C LEU A 32 9.38 -1.29 -7.70
N ALA A 33 10.19 -2.20 -8.23
CA ALA A 33 10.78 -2.11 -9.57
C ALA A 33 9.92 -2.82 -10.64
N ASP A 34 9.04 -3.73 -10.21
CA ASP A 34 8.14 -4.48 -11.09
C ASP A 34 6.76 -3.81 -11.14
N GLY A 35 6.29 -3.47 -12.34
CA GLY A 35 5.02 -2.76 -12.53
C GLY A 35 3.79 -3.62 -12.20
N GLU A 36 3.84 -4.92 -12.43
CA GLU A 36 2.73 -5.83 -12.10
C GLU A 36 2.58 -5.93 -10.58
N GLN A 37 3.69 -5.98 -9.84
CA GLN A 37 3.67 -5.97 -8.38
C GLN A 37 3.14 -4.66 -7.80
N VAL A 38 3.43 -3.51 -8.44
CA VAL A 38 2.85 -2.20 -8.09
C VAL A 38 1.34 -2.26 -8.25
N GLU A 39 0.84 -2.64 -9.43
CA GLU A 39 -0.59 -2.69 -9.73
C GLU A 39 -1.34 -3.63 -8.77
N GLN A 40 -0.79 -4.81 -8.51
CA GLN A 40 -1.41 -5.79 -7.60
C GLN A 40 -1.48 -5.27 -6.16
N LEU A 41 -0.42 -4.61 -5.67
CA LEU A 41 -0.39 -4.08 -4.31
C LEU A 41 -1.31 -2.86 -4.17
N GLU A 42 -1.33 -1.96 -5.15
CA GLU A 42 -2.24 -0.81 -5.16
C GLU A 42 -3.71 -1.25 -5.19
N ALA A 43 -4.07 -2.23 -6.02
CA ALA A 43 -5.41 -2.79 -6.05
C ALA A 43 -5.82 -3.43 -4.70
N ALA A 44 -4.88 -4.11 -4.02
CA ALA A 44 -5.13 -4.66 -2.70
C ALA A 44 -5.33 -3.58 -1.63
N ILE A 45 -4.55 -2.50 -1.69
CA ILE A 45 -4.70 -1.32 -0.81
C ILE A 45 -6.08 -0.69 -0.99
N GLU A 46 -6.49 -0.45 -2.24
CA GLU A 46 -7.82 0.10 -2.56
C GLU A 46 -8.94 -0.81 -2.03
N LEU A 47 -8.82 -2.12 -2.20
CA LEU A 47 -9.80 -3.08 -1.70
C LEU A 47 -9.95 -2.99 -0.18
N VAL A 48 -8.85 -2.96 0.58
CA VAL A 48 -8.89 -2.86 2.05
C VAL A 48 -9.54 -1.56 2.49
N ARG A 49 -9.19 -0.43 1.88
CA ARG A 49 -9.77 0.88 2.19
C ARG A 49 -11.27 0.91 1.90
N SER A 50 -11.67 0.39 0.74
CA SER A 50 -13.09 0.34 0.36
C SER A 50 -13.92 -0.49 1.35
N PHE A 51 -13.32 -1.51 1.96
CA PHE A 51 -13.99 -2.33 2.96
C PHE A 51 -14.13 -1.59 4.29
N GLU A 52 -13.10 -0.85 4.70
CA GLU A 52 -13.16 0.03 5.87
C GLU A 52 -14.23 1.12 5.70
N ASP A 53 -14.22 1.82 4.57
CA ASP A 53 -15.21 2.84 4.23
C ASP A 53 -16.65 2.27 4.35
N ALA A 54 -16.87 1.05 3.82
CA ALA A 54 -18.17 0.38 3.91
C ALA A 54 -18.59 0.00 5.35
N ILE A 55 -17.63 -0.28 6.25
CA ILE A 55 -17.91 -0.52 7.67
C ILE A 55 -18.27 0.80 8.35
N ASP A 56 -17.52 1.86 8.09
CA ASP A 56 -17.73 3.16 8.70
C ASP A 56 -19.08 3.77 8.29
N GLU A 57 -19.45 3.67 7.01
CA GLU A 57 -20.77 4.07 6.52
C GLU A 57 -21.91 3.31 7.22
N ARG A 58 -21.69 2.05 7.61
CA ARG A 58 -22.69 1.24 8.30
C ARG A 58 -22.83 1.56 9.79
N ASN A 59 -21.76 2.06 10.41
CA ASN A 59 -21.72 2.36 11.84
C ASN A 59 -22.18 3.80 12.16
N GLN A 60 -22.49 4.62 11.14
CA GLN A 60 -23.10 5.95 11.25
C GLN A 60 -24.63 5.87 11.35
#